data_AF-A0A9J6BH07-F1
#
_entry.id   AF-A0A9J6BH07-F1
#
_cell.length_a   1.000
_cell.length_b   1.000
_cell.length_c   1.000
_cell.angle_alpha   90.00
_cell.angle_beta   90.00
_cell.angle_gamma   90.00
#
_symmetry.space_group_name_H-M   'P 1'
#
loop_
_entity.id
_entity.type
_entity.pdbx_description
1 polymer ?
#
loop_
_entity_poly.entity_id
_entity_poly.type
_entity_poly.pdbx_seq_one_letter_code
_entity_poly.pdbx_strand_id
1 'polypeptide(L)'
;MFKFAVLFVLTALIGVSLAICVWPYSGGVLNVCKRQGKADCIGVTSTSTCINLVGGPFVSGFVSGNYKCTIYSSTGCSGTSTSVDRSGWSRFPFTPKSLKCPCV
;
A
#
# COMPACT_ATOMS: atom_id res chain seq x y z
N MET A 1 31.97 33.19 -28.30
CA MET A 1 31.48 31.90 -28.85
C MET A 1 31.65 30.83 -27.78
N PHE A 2 30.61 30.53 -27.00
CA PHE A 2 30.65 29.52 -25.94
C PHE A 2 30.39 28.14 -26.54
N LYS A 3 31.39 27.25 -26.52
CA LYS A 3 31.28 25.86 -26.96
C LYS A 3 30.61 25.04 -25.85
N PHE A 4 29.38 24.61 -26.10
CA PHE A 4 28.67 23.63 -25.27
C PHE A 4 29.31 22.24 -25.47
N ALA A 5 29.96 21.71 -24.43
CA ALA A 5 30.31 20.30 -24.36
C ALA A 5 29.16 19.57 -23.66
N VAL A 6 28.31 18.92 -24.44
CA VAL A 6 27.24 18.05 -23.95
C VAL A 6 27.87 16.68 -23.65
N LEU A 7 28.06 16.39 -22.36
CA LEU A 7 28.48 15.08 -21.91
C LEU A 7 27.23 14.19 -21.77
N PHE A 8 27.01 13.29 -22.72
CA PHE A 8 26.00 12.26 -22.65
C PHE A 8 26.38 11.23 -21.58
N VAL A 9 25.75 11.32 -20.41
CA VAL A 9 25.83 10.27 -19.38
C VAL A 9 24.82 9.18 -19.76
N LEU A 10 25.32 8.05 -20.25
CA LEU A 10 24.55 6.81 -20.35
C LEU A 10 24.26 6.30 -18.93
N THR A 11 23.07 6.54 -18.40
CA THR A 11 22.55 5.81 -17.24
C THR A 11 21.66 4.68 -17.71
N ALA A 12 22.06 3.45 -17.36
CA ALA A 12 21.32 2.22 -17.55
C ALA A 12 19.87 2.35 -17.03
N LEU A 13 18.91 2.07 -17.91
CA LEU A 13 17.49 1.95 -17.58
C LEU A 13 17.28 0.67 -16.76
N ILE A 14 17.49 0.76 -15.46
CA ILE A 14 16.91 -0.19 -14.52
C ILE A 14 15.42 0.13 -14.51
N GLY A 15 14.62 -0.72 -15.16
CA GLY A 15 13.16 -0.65 -15.15
C GLY A 15 12.60 -0.93 -13.75
N VAL A 16 12.81 -0.01 -12.82
CA VAL A 16 12.05 0.05 -11.59
C VAL A 16 10.75 0.72 -11.97
N SER A 17 9.72 -0.08 -12.29
CA SER A 17 8.35 0.40 -12.38
C SER A 17 7.94 0.88 -10.99
N LEU A 18 8.30 2.12 -10.65
CA LEU A 18 7.70 2.83 -9.53
C LEU A 18 6.23 2.96 -9.88
N ALA A 19 5.41 2.05 -9.35
CA ALA A 19 3.96 2.17 -9.41
C ALA A 19 3.59 3.39 -8.53
N ILE A 20 3.68 4.57 -9.11
CA ILE A 20 3.21 5.83 -8.54
C ILE A 20 1.86 6.13 -9.20
N CYS A 21 0.88 6.52 -8.39
CA CYS A 21 -0.41 6.94 -8.94
C CYS A 21 -0.19 8.20 -9.78
N VAL A 22 -0.65 8.17 -11.03
CA VAL A 22 -0.59 9.32 -11.94
C VAL A 22 -1.79 10.21 -11.65
N TRP A 23 -1.59 11.53 -11.65
CA TRP A 23 -2.69 12.49 -11.56
C TRP A 23 -3.80 12.17 -12.57
N PRO A 24 -5.09 12.22 -12.18
CA PRO A 24 -5.63 12.72 -10.92
C PRO A 24 -5.79 11.66 -9.80
N TYR A 25 -5.26 10.44 -9.98
CA TYR A 25 -5.47 9.33 -9.05
C TYR A 25 -4.58 9.43 -7.80
N SER A 26 -5.14 9.00 -6.67
CA SER A 26 -4.52 8.98 -5.35
C SER A 26 -4.31 7.55 -4.85
N GLY A 27 -3.47 7.36 -3.82
CA GLY A 27 -3.30 6.04 -3.21
C GLY A 27 -4.52 5.65 -2.39
N GLY A 28 -4.98 4.41 -2.51
CA GLY A 28 -6.00 3.87 -1.62
C GLY A 28 -5.50 3.82 -0.17
N VAL A 29 -6.41 4.12 0.75
CA VAL A 29 -6.19 4.16 2.20
C VAL A 29 -6.91 3.00 2.87
N LEU A 30 -6.13 2.15 3.55
CA LEU A 30 -6.64 1.12 4.44
C LEU A 30 -6.40 1.53 5.89
N ASN A 31 -7.46 1.55 6.70
CA ASN A 31 -7.34 1.72 8.14
C ASN A 31 -7.12 0.34 8.78
N VAL A 32 -5.97 0.16 9.42
CA VAL A 32 -5.63 -1.05 10.18
C VAL A 32 -5.69 -0.74 11.67
N CYS A 33 -6.30 -1.63 12.45
CA CYS A 33 -6.68 -1.38 13.82
C CYS A 33 -6.09 -2.41 14.77
N LYS A 34 -5.61 -1.98 15.94
CA LYS A 34 -4.99 -2.86 16.94
C LYS A 34 -6.00 -3.60 17.82
N ARG A 35 -7.26 -3.16 17.83
CA ARG A 35 -8.36 -3.81 18.55
C ARG A 35 -9.43 -4.31 17.60
N GLN A 36 -10.21 -5.31 18.04
CA GLN A 36 -11.38 -5.80 17.31
C GLN A 36 -12.47 -4.73 17.21
N GLY A 37 -13.35 -4.86 16.23
CA GLY A 37 -14.46 -3.91 16.03
C GLY A 37 -14.01 -2.56 15.50
N LYS A 38 -12.86 -2.49 14.81
CA LYS A 38 -12.32 -1.28 14.17
C LYS A 38 -12.01 -0.15 15.16
N ALA A 39 -11.36 -0.48 16.28
CA ALA A 39 -10.92 0.48 17.29
C ALA A 39 -9.39 0.58 17.34
N ASP A 40 -8.88 1.77 17.66
CA ASP A 40 -7.44 2.09 17.66
C ASP A 40 -6.78 1.87 16.29
N CYS A 41 -7.21 2.68 15.32
CA CYS A 41 -6.89 2.52 13.90
C CYS A 41 -5.88 3.55 13.39
N ILE A 42 -5.04 3.11 12.46
CA ILE A 42 -4.09 3.95 11.73
C ILE A 42 -4.37 3.78 10.23
N GLY A 43 -4.50 4.90 9.53
CA GLY A 43 -4.66 4.93 8.07
C GLY A 43 -3.31 4.71 7.38
N VAL A 44 -3.25 3.72 6.49
CA VAL A 44 -2.08 3.43 5.67
C VAL A 44 -2.43 3.63 4.21
N THR A 45 -1.70 4.55 3.56
CA THR A 45 -1.89 4.87 2.14
C THR A 45 -0.94 4.01 1.30
N SER A 46 -1.46 3.41 0.23
CA SER A 46 -0.69 2.60 -0.73
C SER A 46 -1.07 3.00 -2.16
N THR A 47 -0.06 3.24 -3.00
CA THR A 47 -0.20 3.72 -4.38
C THR A 47 -0.01 2.58 -5.39
N SER A 48 -0.71 1.45 -5.24
CA SER A 48 -0.44 0.20 -5.98
C SER A 48 0.91 -0.46 -5.66
N THR A 49 1.63 0.04 -4.67
CA THR A 49 2.87 -0.51 -4.13
C THR A 49 2.61 -1.32 -2.87
N CYS A 50 3.46 -2.30 -2.63
CA CYS A 50 3.40 -3.03 -1.38
C CYS A 50 3.94 -2.18 -0.23
N ILE A 51 3.20 -2.12 0.87
CA ILE A 51 3.59 -1.44 2.09
C ILE A 51 3.71 -2.46 3.22
N ASN A 52 4.86 -2.50 3.89
CA ASN A 52 5.05 -3.30 5.10
C ASN A 52 4.46 -2.57 6.31
N LEU A 53 3.66 -3.28 7.10
CA LEU A 53 3.04 -2.76 8.29
C LEU A 53 4.03 -2.79 9.47
N VAL A 54 4.10 -1.68 10.19
CA VAL A 54 4.93 -1.53 11.41
C VAL A 54 4.05 -1.19 12.60
N GLY A 55 4.43 -1.64 13.80
CA GLY A 55 3.70 -1.31 15.05
C GLY A 55 2.44 -2.14 15.33
N GLY A 56 2.31 -3.32 14.71
CA GLY A 56 1.23 -4.29 14.98
C GLY A 56 1.31 -4.94 16.37
N PRO A 57 0.44 -5.92 16.68
CA PRO A 57 -0.44 -6.63 15.75
C PRO A 57 -1.67 -5.82 15.36
N PHE A 58 -2.02 -5.87 14.07
CA PHE A 58 -3.29 -5.34 13.56
C PHE A 58 -4.29 -6.49 13.46
N VAL A 59 -5.49 -6.30 14.01
CA VAL A 59 -6.47 -7.38 14.17
C VAL A 59 -7.79 -7.11 13.47
N SER A 60 -8.06 -5.88 13.07
CA SER A 60 -9.27 -5.49 12.33
C SER A 60 -8.98 -4.29 11.42
N GLY A 61 -9.93 -3.90 10.57
CA GLY A 61 -9.72 -2.75 9.68
C GLY A 61 -10.77 -2.57 8.60
N PHE A 62 -10.67 -1.47 7.86
CA PHE A 62 -11.61 -1.09 6.81
C PHE A 62 -11.01 -0.05 5.86
N VAL A 63 -11.54 0.00 4.65
CA VAL A 63 -11.14 0.98 3.63
C VAL A 63 -12.00 2.25 3.72
N SER A 64 -11.40 3.43 3.50
CA SER A 64 -12.11 4.72 3.59
C SER A 64 -12.93 5.08 2.33
N GLY A 65 -12.71 4.43 1.18
CA GLY A 65 -13.44 4.71 -0.07
C GLY A 65 -14.05 3.48 -0.75
N ASN A 66 -14.57 3.67 -1.96
CA ASN A 66 -15.22 2.60 -2.74
C ASN A 66 -14.20 1.79 -3.55
N TYR A 67 -13.24 1.19 -2.85
CA TYR A 67 -12.20 0.34 -3.43
C TYR A 67 -11.84 -0.77 -2.45
N LYS A 68 -10.99 -1.70 -2.90
CA LYS A 68 -10.52 -2.82 -2.11
C LYS A 68 -9.01 -2.75 -1.96
N CYS A 69 -8.52 -2.99 -0.75
CA CYS A 69 -7.11 -3.22 -0.49
C CYS A 69 -6.90 -4.69 -0.16
N THR A 70 -5.73 -5.22 -0.47
CA THR A 70 -5.36 -6.59 -0.09
C THR A 70 -4.38 -6.54 1.08
N ILE A 71 -4.64 -7.34 2.11
CA ILE A 71 -3.72 -7.56 3.22
C ILE A 71 -3.06 -8.93 3.09
N TYR A 72 -1.84 -9.06 3.61
CA TYR A 72 -0.99 -10.25 3.46
C TYR A 72 -0.41 -10.68 4.80
N SER A 73 -0.29 -11.98 5.03
CA SER A 73 0.24 -12.56 6.29
C SER A 73 1.76 -12.40 6.46
N SER A 74 2.48 -12.10 5.38
CA SER A 74 3.93 -11.88 5.36
C SER A 74 4.29 -10.48 4.84
N THR A 75 5.54 -10.06 5.04
CA THR A 75 6.08 -8.82 4.46
C THR A 75 6.24 -8.94 2.94
N GLY A 76 6.32 -7.81 2.24
CA GLY A 76 6.50 -7.79 0.79
C GLY A 76 5.30 -8.31 0.01
N CYS A 77 4.09 -8.27 0.59
CA CYS A 77 2.83 -8.67 -0.04
C CYS A 77 2.86 -10.12 -0.52
N SER A 78 3.31 -10.99 0.37
CA SER A 78 3.49 -12.43 0.15
C SER A 78 2.70 -13.26 1.16
N GLY A 79 2.60 -14.57 0.93
CA GLY A 79 1.86 -15.49 1.80
C GLY A 79 0.34 -15.43 1.58
N THR A 80 -0.41 -15.80 2.61
CA THR A 80 -1.89 -15.78 2.59
C THR A 80 -2.39 -14.35 2.47
N SER A 81 -3.42 -14.14 1.66
CA SER A 81 -3.99 -12.81 1.46
C SER A 81 -5.52 -12.81 1.55
N THR A 82 -6.08 -11.65 1.86
CA THR A 82 -7.52 -11.40 1.76
C THR A 82 -7.79 -9.95 1.39
N SER A 83 -8.94 -9.71 0.77
CA SER A 83 -9.39 -8.35 0.44
C SER A 83 -10.14 -7.72 1.60
N VAL A 84 -9.94 -6.42 1.76
CA VAL A 84 -10.63 -5.54 2.70
C VAL A 84 -11.27 -4.42 1.90
N ASP A 85 -12.56 -4.20 2.13
CA ASP A 85 -13.34 -3.14 1.51
C ASP A 85 -13.85 -2.14 2.56
N ARG A 86 -14.83 -1.31 2.18
CA ARG A 86 -15.46 -0.34 3.08
C ARG A 86 -16.22 -1.00 4.23
N SER A 87 -16.83 -2.16 3.98
CA SER A 87 -17.48 -2.99 5.01
C SER A 87 -16.46 -3.44 6.05
N GLY A 88 -15.23 -3.70 5.62
CA GLY A 88 -14.10 -4.04 6.47
C GLY A 88 -14.26 -5.38 7.19
N TRP A 89 -13.37 -5.63 8.15
CA TRP A 89 -13.38 -6.82 8.99
C TRP A 89 -13.44 -6.42 10.45
N SER A 90 -14.33 -7.03 11.23
CA SER A 90 -14.36 -6.91 12.70
C SER A 90 -13.20 -7.66 13.36
N ARG A 91 -12.73 -8.73 12.70
CA ARG A 91 -11.51 -9.48 13.01
C ARG A 91 -10.93 -10.08 11.72
N PHE A 92 -9.67 -9.81 11.42
CA PHE A 92 -8.98 -10.41 10.29
C PHE A 92 -8.78 -11.92 10.48
N PRO A 93 -8.76 -12.71 9.39
CA PRO A 93 -8.50 -14.16 9.45
C PRO A 93 -7.06 -14.51 9.85
N PHE A 94 -6.14 -13.56 9.73
CA PHE A 94 -4.74 -13.66 10.15
C PHE A 94 -4.22 -12.27 10.57
N THR A 95 -3.06 -12.21 11.22
CA THR A 95 -2.40 -10.93 11.54
C THR A 95 -1.65 -10.44 10.30
N PRO A 96 -2.06 -9.33 9.67
CA PRO A 96 -1.43 -8.84 8.46
C PRO A 96 -0.08 -8.18 8.77
N LYS A 97 0.88 -8.40 7.88
CA LYS A 97 2.25 -7.82 7.94
C LYS A 97 2.56 -6.91 6.77
N SER A 98 1.78 -6.95 5.70
CA SER A 98 1.86 -5.98 4.61
C SER A 98 0.51 -5.82 3.91
N LEU A 99 0.38 -4.77 3.11
CA LEU A 99 -0.82 -4.45 2.36
C LEU A 99 -0.50 -3.83 0.99
N LYS A 100 -1.48 -3.87 0.10
CA LYS A 100 -1.46 -3.18 -1.19
C LYS A 100 -2.86 -2.65 -1.50
N CYS A 101 -2.97 -1.36 -1.78
CA CYS A 101 -4.18 -0.71 -2.26
C CYS A 101 -3.99 -0.24 -3.70
N PRO A 102 -5.05 -0.19 -4.53
CA PRO A 102 -4.98 0.37 -5.87
C PRO A 102 -4.86 1.90 -5.84
N CYS A 103 -4.53 2.49 -6.98
CA CYS A 103 -4.77 3.91 -7.24
C CYS A 103 -6.26 4.16 -7.47
N VAL A 104 -6.80 5.24 -6.92
CA VAL A 104 -8.23 5.58 -6.88
C VAL A 104 -8.50 7.06 -7.05
#